data_AF-A0A3D2IBX9-F1
#
_entry.id   AF-A0A3D2IBX9-F1
#
_cell.length_a   1.000
_cell.length_b   1.000
_cell.length_c   1.000
_cell.angle_alpha   90.00
_cell.angle_beta   90.00
_cell.angle_gamma   90.00
#
_symmetry.space_group_name_H-M   'P 1'
#
loop_
_entity.id
_entity.type
_entity.pdbx_description
1 polymer ?
#
loop_
_entity_poly.entity_id
_entity_poly.type
_entity_poly.pdbx_seq_one_letter_code
_entity_poly.pdbx_strand_id
1 'polypeptide(L)'
;TEDQLKGVLRSCFNEGGNPNMIMVGAFNKQKLSGFTGGSTRFDSAEDRRLITSIDVYESDFGTLQVAPNRFIRGANGTAAKRGQDALILEMDMWAVAFLRDFQLQTPAQTKDADQRFLVAEYTLEARNEKANGAVFDLTTS
;
A
#
# COMPACT_ATOMS: atom_id res chain seq x y z
N THR A 1 -12.01 -5.36 -10.40
CA THR A 1 -13.40 -4.98 -10.09
C THR A 1 -13.60 -5.02 -8.57
N GLU A 2 -14.66 -4.41 -8.04
CA GLU A 2 -14.97 -4.45 -6.60
C GLU A 2 -15.13 -5.90 -6.09
N ASP A 3 -15.70 -6.79 -6.91
CA ASP A 3 -15.83 -8.21 -6.57
C ASP A 3 -14.48 -8.91 -6.33
N GLN A 4 -13.44 -8.54 -7.10
CA GLN A 4 -12.09 -9.08 -6.87
C GLN A 4 -11.53 -8.64 -5.52
N LEU A 5 -11.77 -7.37 -5.13
CA LEU A 5 -11.34 -6.86 -3.84
C LEU A 5 -12.07 -7.58 -2.69
N LYS A 6 -13.40 -7.72 -2.78
CA LYS A 6 -14.20 -8.46 -1.78
C LYS A 6 -13.79 -9.94 -1.70
N GLY A 7 -13.49 -10.55 -2.84
CA GLY A 7 -13.01 -11.93 -2.90
C GLY A 7 -11.70 -12.15 -2.14
N VAL A 8 -10.73 -11.24 -2.31
CA VAL A 8 -9.46 -11.29 -1.58
C VAL A 8 -9.65 -11.01 -0.10
N LEU A 9 -10.46 -10.01 0.28
CA LEU A 9 -10.75 -9.72 1.68
C LEU A 9 -11.37 -10.93 2.41
N ARG A 10 -12.31 -11.63 1.77
CA ARG A 10 -12.86 -12.88 2.30
C ARG A 10 -11.79 -13.96 2.48
N SER A 11 -10.85 -14.05 1.55
CA SER A 11 -9.74 -15.01 1.63
C SER A 11 -8.82 -14.69 2.82
N CYS A 12 -8.42 -13.43 2.99
CA CYS A 12 -7.60 -13.01 4.12
C CYS A 12 -8.31 -13.29 5.45
N PHE A 13 -9.60 -12.98 5.54
CA PHE A 13 -10.40 -13.25 6.73
C PHE A 13 -10.48 -14.75 7.07
N ASN A 14 -10.72 -15.61 6.07
CA ASN A 14 -10.77 -17.07 6.26
C ASN A 14 -9.44 -17.65 6.75
N GLU A 15 -8.32 -17.03 6.38
CA GLU A 15 -6.99 -17.40 6.87
C GLU A 15 -6.64 -16.74 8.22
N GLY A 16 -7.56 -15.97 8.81
CA GLY A 16 -7.42 -15.34 10.13
C GLY A 16 -6.75 -13.97 10.14
N GLY A 17 -6.58 -13.33 8.98
CA GLY A 17 -6.05 -11.98 8.85
C GLY A 17 -7.13 -10.89 8.94
N ASN A 18 -6.74 -9.71 9.40
CA ASN A 18 -7.55 -8.50 9.49
C ASN A 18 -6.84 -7.34 8.76
N PRO A 19 -6.85 -7.34 7.41
CA PRO A 19 -6.17 -6.31 6.65
C PRO A 19 -6.76 -4.92 6.94
N ASN A 20 -5.88 -3.94 7.11
CA ASN A 20 -6.23 -2.57 7.50
C ASN A 20 -5.82 -1.52 6.45
N MET A 21 -5.09 -1.92 5.41
CA MET A 21 -4.53 -1.01 4.41
C MET A 21 -4.74 -1.57 3.00
N ILE A 22 -5.17 -0.71 2.08
CA ILE A 22 -5.20 -0.97 0.64
C ILE A 22 -4.25 0.02 -0.04
N MET A 23 -3.21 -0.49 -0.68
CA MET A 23 -2.28 0.31 -1.49
C MET A 23 -2.52 0.08 -2.98
N VAL A 24 -2.74 1.17 -3.72
CA VAL A 24 -3.04 1.12 -5.16
C VAL A 24 -2.31 2.20 -5.94
N GLY A 25 -2.08 1.95 -7.23
CA GLY A 25 -1.59 2.99 -8.16
C GLY A 25 -2.62 4.11 -8.39
N ALA A 26 -2.19 5.22 -9.00
CA ALA A 26 -3.02 6.41 -9.18
C ALA A 26 -4.33 6.16 -9.96
N PHE A 27 -4.25 5.45 -11.10
CA PHE A 27 -5.43 5.08 -11.89
C PHE A 27 -6.40 4.21 -11.08
N ASN A 28 -5.87 3.19 -10.39
CA ASN A 28 -6.67 2.28 -9.58
C ASN A 28 -7.29 2.96 -8.37
N LYS A 29 -6.65 3.97 -7.77
CA LYS A 29 -7.26 4.82 -6.72
C LYS A 29 -8.47 5.61 -7.24
N GLN A 30 -8.39 6.14 -8.47
CA GLN A 30 -9.52 6.84 -9.09
C GLN A 30 -10.68 5.87 -9.38
N LYS A 31 -10.38 4.66 -9.87
CA LYS A 31 -11.39 3.62 -10.08
C LYS A 31 -12.02 3.15 -8.76
N LEU A 32 -11.21 2.93 -7.72
CA LEU A 32 -11.69 2.55 -6.39
C LEU A 32 -12.59 3.62 -5.79
N SER A 33 -12.27 4.91 -6.00
CA SER A 33 -13.12 6.02 -5.54
C SER A 33 -14.51 6.05 -6.21
N GLY A 34 -14.68 5.34 -7.34
CA GLY A 34 -15.96 5.14 -8.00
C GLY A 34 -16.73 3.89 -7.56
N PHE A 35 -16.24 3.13 -6.58
CA PHE A 35 -16.98 1.99 -6.02
C PHE A 35 -18.21 2.50 -5.28
N THR A 36 -19.37 1.95 -5.63
CA THR A 36 -20.69 2.42 -5.18
C THR A 36 -21.32 1.47 -4.17
N GLY A 37 -20.51 0.65 -3.51
CA GLY A 37 -20.93 -0.32 -2.50
C GLY A 37 -21.63 0.34 -1.30
N GLY A 38 -22.95 0.55 -1.42
CA GLY A 38 -23.89 0.77 -0.31
C GLY A 38 -23.76 2.05 0.52
N SER A 39 -22.70 2.84 0.37
CA SER A 39 -22.49 4.04 1.19
C SER A 39 -23.40 5.18 0.71
N THR A 40 -24.53 5.30 1.38
CA THR A 40 -25.14 6.61 1.62
C THR A 40 -24.05 7.48 2.21
N ARG A 41 -23.51 8.40 1.40
CA ARG A 41 -22.65 9.47 1.89
C ARG A 41 -23.39 10.15 3.04
N PHE A 42 -22.98 9.90 4.28
CA PHE A 42 -23.35 10.76 5.39
C PHE A 42 -22.55 12.06 5.23
N ASP A 43 -22.95 12.86 4.24
CA ASP A 43 -22.59 14.27 4.21
C ASP A 43 -23.28 14.90 5.42
N SER A 44 -22.50 15.15 6.47
CA SER A 44 -22.85 16.19 7.43
C SER A 44 -22.89 17.48 6.63
N ALA A 45 -24.11 17.97 6.37
CA ALA A 45 -24.44 19.04 5.44
C ALA A 45 -23.87 20.45 5.79
N GLU A 46 -22.78 20.52 6.56
CA GLU A 46 -22.14 21.77 6.99
C GLU A 46 -20.90 22.16 6.18
N ASP A 47 -20.21 21.22 5.51
CA ASP A 47 -18.98 21.55 4.78
C ASP A 47 -19.18 21.41 3.26
N ARG A 48 -19.23 22.54 2.53
CA ARG A 48 -19.49 22.61 1.08
C ARG A 48 -18.29 22.14 0.24
N ARG A 49 -17.60 21.08 0.66
CA ARG A 49 -16.47 20.50 -0.04
C ARG A 49 -16.93 19.24 -0.76
N LEU A 50 -16.86 19.25 -2.09
CA LEU A 50 -17.10 18.05 -2.89
C LEU A 50 -15.99 17.03 -2.62
N ILE A 51 -16.27 15.99 -1.82
CA ILE A 51 -15.33 14.89 -1.55
C ILE A 51 -15.62 13.75 -2.53
N THR A 52 -14.76 13.60 -3.56
CA THR A 52 -14.90 12.55 -4.58
C THR A 52 -13.99 11.34 -4.37
N SER A 53 -13.08 11.41 -3.40
CA SER A 53 -12.12 10.33 -3.09
C SER A 53 -12.58 9.51 -1.89
N ILE A 54 -12.37 8.19 -1.96
CA ILE A 54 -12.61 7.26 -0.86
C ILE A 54 -11.28 7.02 -0.14
N ASP A 55 -11.13 7.52 1.08
CA ASP A 55 -9.92 7.31 1.90
C ASP A 55 -10.06 6.17 2.91
N VAL A 56 -11.29 5.81 3.25
CA VAL A 56 -11.64 4.65 4.06
C VAL A 56 -12.64 3.81 3.29
N TYR A 57 -12.33 2.52 3.13
CA TYR A 57 -13.20 1.53 2.52
C TYR A 57 -13.74 0.62 3.63
N GLU A 58 -15.05 0.68 3.85
CA GLU A 58 -15.73 -0.20 4.79
C GLU A 58 -16.12 -1.51 4.09
N SER A 59 -15.67 -2.63 4.65
CA SER A 59 -15.98 -3.96 4.17
C SER A 59 -16.71 -4.76 5.24
N ASP A 60 -17.27 -5.92 4.87
CA ASP A 60 -17.89 -6.86 5.82
C ASP A 60 -16.93 -7.37 6.91
N PHE A 61 -15.62 -7.22 6.71
CA PHE A 61 -14.55 -7.71 7.59
C PHE A 61 -13.83 -6.58 8.35
N GLY A 62 -14.30 -5.34 8.22
CA GLY A 62 -13.72 -4.17 8.89
C GLY A 62 -13.39 -3.03 7.93
N THR A 63 -12.77 -1.99 8.49
CA THR A 63 -12.44 -0.75 7.80
C THR A 63 -10.99 -0.76 7.30
N LEU A 64 -10.77 -0.44 6.03
CA LEU A 64 -9.45 -0.37 5.43
C LEU A 64 -9.12 1.06 4.98
N GLN A 65 -7.93 1.53 5.30
CA GLN A 65 -7.42 2.80 4.77
C GLN A 65 -6.93 2.61 3.33
N VAL A 66 -7.32 3.49 2.42
CA VAL A 66 -6.90 3.41 1.02
C VAL A 66 -5.82 4.45 0.71
N ALA A 67 -4.56 4.01 0.59
CA ALA A 67 -3.42 4.86 0.32
C ALA A 67 -2.92 4.76 -1.14
N PRO A 68 -2.64 5.88 -1.83
CA PRO A 68 -2.00 5.85 -3.14
C PRO A 68 -0.50 5.52 -3.00
N ASN A 69 -0.01 4.55 -3.78
CA ASN A 69 1.40 4.19 -3.82
C ASN A 69 1.94 4.27 -5.27
N ARG A 70 2.84 5.24 -5.49
CA ARG A 70 3.45 5.50 -6.81
C ARG A 70 4.49 4.46 -7.23
N PHE A 71 5.00 3.67 -6.28
CA PHE A 71 6.11 2.76 -6.49
C PHE A 71 5.67 1.32 -6.76
N ILE A 72 4.37 1.02 -6.72
CA ILE A 72 3.84 -0.31 -7.05
C ILE A 72 4.26 -0.71 -8.46
N ARG A 73 5.09 -1.76 -8.53
CA ARG A 73 5.74 -2.25 -9.76
C ARG A 73 6.48 -1.16 -10.55
N GLY A 74 6.87 -0.04 -9.92
CA GLY A 74 7.56 1.07 -10.58
C GLY A 74 8.92 0.69 -11.16
N ALA A 75 9.60 -0.28 -10.53
CA ALA A 75 10.89 -0.82 -10.96
C ALA A 75 10.78 -2.02 -11.93
N ASN A 76 9.59 -2.50 -12.28
CA ASN A 76 9.47 -3.62 -13.21
C ASN A 76 9.89 -3.20 -14.63
N GLY A 77 10.74 -4.02 -15.26
CA GLY A 77 11.37 -3.76 -16.55
C GLY A 77 10.41 -3.66 -17.73
N THR A 78 9.15 -4.07 -17.57
CA THR A 78 8.11 -3.94 -18.59
C THR A 78 7.15 -2.83 -18.21
N ALA A 79 7.14 -1.73 -18.97
CA ALA A 79 6.24 -0.58 -18.76
C ALA A 79 4.77 -0.99 -18.67
N ALA A 80 4.38 -2.07 -19.37
CA ALA A 80 3.03 -2.63 -19.35
C ALA A 80 2.52 -3.08 -17.97
N LYS A 81 3.42 -3.32 -16.99
CA LYS A 81 3.06 -3.88 -15.67
C LYS A 81 3.08 -2.88 -14.52
N ARG A 82 3.30 -1.58 -14.79
CA ARG A 82 3.41 -0.54 -13.75
C ARG A 82 2.05 -0.22 -13.15
N GLY A 83 1.93 -0.24 -11.82
CA GLY A 83 0.71 0.15 -11.11
C GLY A 83 -0.50 -0.78 -11.26
N GLN A 84 -0.31 -2.00 -11.80
CA GLN A 84 -1.37 -2.99 -12.02
C GLN A 84 -1.76 -3.79 -10.78
N ASP A 85 -1.18 -3.49 -9.61
CA ASP A 85 -1.44 -4.26 -8.40
C ASP A 85 -2.25 -3.40 -7.41
N ALA A 86 -3.20 -4.06 -6.75
CA ALA A 86 -3.79 -3.60 -5.50
C ALA A 86 -3.28 -4.50 -4.39
N LEU A 87 -2.56 -3.93 -3.42
CA LEU A 87 -2.05 -4.64 -2.25
C LEU A 87 -3.02 -4.44 -1.10
N ILE A 88 -3.46 -5.53 -0.49
CA ILE A 88 -4.31 -5.56 0.70
C ILE A 88 -3.44 -6.07 1.84
N LEU A 89 -3.12 -5.19 2.79
CA LEU A 89 -2.09 -5.42 3.77
C LEU A 89 -2.64 -5.27 5.19
N GLU A 90 -2.13 -6.12 6.07
CA GLU A 90 -2.25 -5.99 7.52
C GLU A 90 -0.91 -5.44 8.04
N MET A 91 -0.85 -4.11 8.24
CA MET A 91 0.41 -3.39 8.43
C MET A 91 1.21 -3.80 9.68
N ASP A 92 0.57 -4.33 10.71
CA ASP A 92 1.18 -4.88 11.92
C ASP A 92 1.87 -6.23 11.71
N MET A 93 1.55 -6.92 10.61
CA MET A 93 2.23 -8.15 10.17
C MET A 93 3.44 -7.87 9.27
N TRP A 94 3.78 -6.60 9.04
CA TRP A 94 4.98 -6.16 8.34
C TRP A 94 5.93 -5.45 9.29
N ALA A 95 7.23 -5.74 9.14
CA ALA A 95 8.27 -5.07 9.91
C ALA A 95 9.50 -4.78 9.03
N VAL A 96 10.26 -3.75 9.42
CA VAL A 96 11.59 -3.53 8.84
C VAL A 96 12.60 -4.18 9.77
N ALA A 97 13.29 -5.21 9.28
CA ALA A 97 14.33 -5.90 10.01
C ALA A 97 15.69 -5.31 9.62
N PHE A 98 16.36 -4.69 10.59
CA PHE A 98 17.69 -4.10 10.41
C PHE A 98 18.78 -5.13 10.78
N LEU A 99 19.68 -5.40 9.84
CA LEU A 99 20.95 -6.10 10.12
C LEU A 99 22.00 -5.12 10.63
N ARG A 100 22.05 -3.91 10.03
CA ARG A 100 22.84 -2.78 10.52
C ARG A 100 21.95 -1.55 10.54
N ASP A 101 21.81 -0.96 11.71
CA ASP A 101 21.10 0.30 11.90
C ASP A 101 21.85 1.46 11.22
N PHE A 102 21.19 2.61 11.11
CA PHE A 102 21.72 3.81 10.49
C PHE A 102 22.99 4.29 11.21
N GLN A 103 24.12 4.23 10.51
CA GLN A 103 25.41 4.69 11.03
C GLN A 103 26.07 5.66 10.06
N LEU A 104 26.49 6.81 10.58
CA LEU A 104 27.32 7.75 9.83
C LEU A 104 28.78 7.30 9.95
N GLN A 105 29.40 6.99 8.81
CA GLN A 105 30.80 6.58 8.76
C GLN A 105 31.63 7.61 8.01
N THR A 106 32.88 7.75 8.45
CA THR A 106 33.89 8.57 7.80
C THR A 106 34.83 7.64 7.06
N PRO A 107 34.85 7.65 5.70
CA PRO A 107 35.80 6.87 4.95
C PRO A 107 37.21 7.44 5.13
N ALA A 108 38.21 6.65 4.76
CA ALA A 108 39.58 7.14 4.73
C ALA A 108 39.69 8.37 3.82
N GLN A 109 40.41 9.39 4.29
CA GLN A 109 40.57 10.65 3.59
C GLN A 109 41.26 10.43 2.24
N THR A 110 40.56 10.68 1.12
CA THR A 110 41.11 10.42 -0.21
C THR A 110 41.85 11.64 -0.81
N LYS A 111 41.58 12.87 -0.31
CA LYS A 111 42.21 14.19 -0.60
C LYS A 111 41.81 15.18 0.52
N ASP A 112 41.93 16.50 0.31
CA ASP A 112 41.39 17.55 1.22
C ASP A 112 39.84 17.61 1.27
N ALA A 113 39.15 16.51 1.02
CA ALA A 113 37.71 16.40 1.06
C ALA A 113 37.26 15.68 2.32
N ASP A 114 36.35 16.30 3.08
CA ASP A 114 35.67 15.66 4.19
C ASP A 114 34.43 14.92 3.67
N GLN A 115 34.49 13.59 3.64
CA GLN A 115 33.40 12.74 3.15
C GLN A 115 32.73 12.04 4.32
N ARG A 116 31.41 11.86 4.24
CA ARG A 116 30.62 11.04 5.16
C ARG A 116 29.64 10.21 4.34
N PHE A 117 29.40 8.98 4.77
CA PHE A 117 28.35 8.15 4.18
C PHE A 117 27.48 7.54 5.28
N LEU A 118 26.19 7.43 5.00
CA LEU A 118 25.22 6.78 5.86
C LEU A 118 25.09 5.33 5.39
N VAL A 119 25.39 4.37 6.27
CA VAL A 119 25.21 2.94 6.00
C VAL A 119 24.00 2.46 6.77
N ALA A 120 23.15 1.69 6.11
CA ALA A 120 22.14 0.87 6.75
C ALA A 120 21.93 -0.40 5.91
N GLU A 121 21.73 -1.51 6.59
CA GLU A 121 21.36 -2.78 5.97
C GLU A 121 20.06 -3.24 6.61
N TYR A 122 19.00 -3.29 5.81
CA TYR A 122 17.68 -3.66 6.27
C TYR A 122 16.93 -4.43 5.18
N THR A 123 15.94 -5.20 5.62
CA THR A 123 15.00 -5.90 4.75
C THR A 123 13.58 -5.65 5.23
N LEU A 124 12.63 -5.81 4.32
CA LEU A 124 11.23 -5.92 4.67
C LEU A 124 10.94 -7.37 5.08
N GLU A 125 10.31 -7.55 6.24
CA GLU A 125 9.91 -8.85 6.79
C GLU A 125 8.38 -8.94 6.78
N ALA A 126 7.85 -10.01 6.17
CA ALA A 126 6.46 -10.42 6.31
C ALA A 126 6.37 -11.46 7.43
N ARG A 127 5.77 -11.10 8.57
CA ARG A 127 5.63 -11.99 9.73
C ARG A 127 4.49 -13.00 9.56
N ASN A 128 3.47 -12.63 8.79
CA ASN A 128 2.40 -13.51 8.39
C ASN A 128 1.97 -13.20 6.96
N GLU A 129 2.33 -14.08 6.02
CA GLU A 129 1.95 -13.91 4.62
C GLU A 129 0.43 -13.94 4.42
N LYS A 130 -0.25 -14.87 5.13
CA LYS A 130 -1.68 -15.15 4.98
C LYS A 130 -2.60 -14.02 5.43
N ALA A 131 -2.09 -13.14 6.28
CA ALA A 131 -2.78 -11.92 6.69
C ALA A 131 -2.97 -10.92 5.53
N ASN A 132 -2.21 -11.09 4.45
CA ASN A 132 -2.15 -10.16 3.33
C ASN A 132 -2.73 -10.79 2.07
N GLY A 133 -3.09 -9.93 1.12
CA GLY A 133 -3.59 -10.33 -0.18
C GLY A 133 -3.21 -9.33 -1.25
N ALA A 134 -3.34 -9.72 -2.50
CA ALA A 134 -3.13 -8.83 -3.62
C ALA A 134 -4.03 -9.19 -4.79
N VAL A 135 -4.44 -8.16 -5.54
CA VAL A 135 -5.08 -8.32 -6.85
C VAL A 135 -4.08 -7.85 -7.89
N PHE A 136 -3.75 -8.72 -8.84
CA PHE A 136 -2.76 -8.47 -9.89
C PHE A 136 -3.43 -8.21 -11.24
N ASP A 137 -2.63 -7.69 -12.17
CA ASP A 137 -3.00 -7.48 -13.58
C ASP A 137 -4.26 -6.61 -13.77
N LEU A 138 -4.41 -5.60 -12.90
CA LEU A 138 -5.43 -4.57 -13.02
C LEU A 138 -5.18 -3.67 -14.23
N THR A 139 -6.26 -3.15 -14.81
CA THR A 139 -6.20 -2.12 -15.83
C THR A 139 -5.57 -0.83 -15.27
N THR A 140 -4.78 -0.13 -16.08
CA THR A 140 -4.02 1.07 -15.67
C THR A 140 -4.28 2.32 -16.51
N SER A 141 -5.20 2.22 -17.49
CA SER A 141 -5.63 3.27 -18.42
C SER A 141 -7.10 3.13 -18.78
#